data_AF-A0A0D6L3E6-F1
#
_entry.id   AF-A0A0D6L3E6-F1
#
_cell.length_a   1.000
_cell.length_b   1.000
_cell.length_c   1.000
_cell.angle_alpha   90.00
_cell.angle_beta   90.00
_cell.angle_gamma   90.00
#
_symmetry.space_group_name_H-M   'P 1'
#
loop_
_entity.id
_entity.type
_entity.pdbx_description
1 polymer ?
#
loop_
_entity_poly.entity_id
_entity_poly.type
_entity_poly.pdbx_seq_one_letter_code
_entity_poly.pdbx_strand_id
1 'polypeptide(L)'
;MSTGSSTVQLQAPSPECVSITSRSTTTTIDSWGSLGSGELTYDFRKCHYLVGLALSDLSSVLDSSSSPVLHARAISVIHNLLSTHEADSRLTDPGIRSRVASLYLPLVTIVLDVAEQIHDPFVNTTTVT
;
A
#
# COMPACT_ATOMS: atom_id res chain seq x y z
N MET A 1 -31.06 -38.78 32.64
CA MET A 1 -30.50 -38.37 31.34
C MET A 1 -30.44 -36.84 31.32
N SER A 2 -29.27 -36.24 31.46
CA SER A 2 -29.01 -34.88 30.97
C SER A 2 -27.50 -34.64 30.99
N THR A 3 -26.86 -34.81 29.84
CA THR A 3 -25.45 -34.51 29.61
C THR A 3 -25.34 -33.03 29.22
N GLY A 4 -24.76 -32.20 30.10
CA GLY A 4 -24.39 -30.84 29.75
C GLY A 4 -23.15 -30.85 28.86
N SER A 5 -23.28 -30.46 27.60
CA SER A 5 -22.13 -30.19 26.72
C SER A 5 -21.71 -28.74 26.90
N SER A 6 -20.57 -28.53 27.55
CA SER A 6 -19.86 -27.25 27.52
C SER A 6 -19.09 -27.15 26.21
N THR A 7 -19.56 -26.36 25.25
CA THR A 7 -18.81 -26.02 24.05
C THR A 7 -17.77 -24.95 24.42
N VAL A 8 -16.51 -25.36 24.51
CA VAL A 8 -15.37 -24.44 24.63
C VAL A 8 -15.20 -23.74 23.27
N GLN A 9 -15.60 -22.48 23.19
CA GLN A 9 -15.40 -21.63 22.03
C GLN A 9 -13.91 -21.29 21.90
N LEU A 10 -13.16 -22.13 21.18
CA LEU A 10 -11.81 -21.82 20.69
C LEU A 10 -11.94 -20.83 19.53
N GLN A 11 -12.13 -19.55 19.83
CA GLN A 11 -12.03 -18.50 18.82
C GLN A 11 -10.74 -17.72 19.04
N ALA A 12 -9.77 -17.94 18.15
CA ALA A 12 -8.60 -17.07 18.04
C ALA A 12 -9.08 -15.64 17.77
N PRO A 13 -8.44 -14.59 18.34
CA PRO A 13 -8.74 -13.22 17.98
C PRO A 13 -8.47 -13.08 16.48
N SER A 14 -9.55 -12.97 15.71
CA SER A 14 -9.46 -12.76 14.27
C SER A 14 -8.77 -11.41 14.06
N PRO A 15 -7.87 -11.26 13.07
CA PRO A 15 -7.26 -9.97 12.80
C PRO A 15 -8.40 -8.97 12.57
N GLU A 16 -8.43 -7.91 13.37
CA GLU A 16 -9.51 -6.89 13.41
C GLU A 16 -9.66 -6.11 12.09
N CYS A 17 -8.93 -6.51 11.04
CA CYS A 17 -8.96 -5.89 9.74
C CYS A 17 -10.08 -6.43 8.83
N VAL A 18 -10.63 -7.63 9.09
CA VAL A 18 -11.71 -8.20 8.25
C VAL A 18 -12.61 -9.15 9.06
N SER A 19 -13.75 -8.64 9.57
CA SER A 19 -14.82 -9.52 10.05
C SER A 19 -15.60 -10.10 8.87
N ILE A 20 -15.38 -11.38 8.57
CA ILE A 20 -16.29 -12.19 7.76
C ILE A 20 -17.50 -12.53 8.65
N THR A 21 -18.50 -11.66 8.66
CA THR A 21 -19.87 -12.07 8.97
C THR A 21 -20.78 -11.37 7.99
N SER A 22 -21.37 -12.19 7.13
CA SER A 22 -22.36 -11.83 6.12
C SER A 22 -23.36 -10.81 6.65
N ARG A 23 -23.23 -9.54 6.22
CA ARG A 23 -24.27 -8.50 6.21
C ARG A 23 -23.69 -7.28 5.50
N SER A 24 -24.17 -7.05 4.28
CA SER A 24 -24.02 -5.83 3.47
C SER A 24 -22.61 -5.24 3.35
N THR A 25 -22.04 -5.35 2.15
CA THR A 25 -20.83 -4.66 1.67
C THR A 25 -20.97 -3.13 1.72
N THR A 26 -20.97 -2.57 2.94
CA THR A 26 -20.70 -1.17 3.19
C THR A 26 -19.64 -1.17 4.27
N THR A 27 -18.39 -1.43 3.87
CA THR A 27 -17.26 -1.03 4.69
C THR A 27 -17.45 0.46 4.92
N THR A 28 -17.82 0.86 6.12
CA THR A 28 -17.95 2.26 6.51
C THR A 28 -16.63 2.92 6.18
N ILE A 29 -16.68 3.72 5.10
CA ILE A 29 -15.65 4.67 4.66
C ILE A 29 -15.24 5.60 5.82
N ASP A 30 -16.04 5.65 6.88
CA ASP A 30 -15.94 6.48 8.07
C ASP A 30 -14.82 6.04 9.03
N SER A 31 -14.41 4.75 9.03
CA SER A 31 -13.23 4.31 9.80
C SER A 31 -11.92 4.55 9.04
N TRP A 32 -12.00 4.91 7.76
CA TRP A 32 -10.86 5.20 6.89
C TRP A 32 -10.49 6.69 6.88
N GLY A 33 -11.01 7.48 7.83
CA GLY A 33 -10.81 8.94 7.93
C GLY A 33 -9.35 9.40 8.08
N SER A 34 -8.39 8.48 8.23
CA SER A 34 -6.95 8.79 8.22
C SER A 34 -6.18 8.24 7.00
N LEU A 35 -6.80 7.53 6.05
CA LEU A 35 -6.13 7.10 4.80
C LEU A 35 -5.74 8.27 3.89
N GLY A 36 -6.31 9.46 4.14
CA GLY A 36 -5.95 10.68 3.42
C GLY A 36 -4.60 11.26 3.79
N SER A 37 -3.89 10.71 4.79
CA SER A 37 -2.58 11.25 5.18
C SER A 37 -1.44 10.86 4.23
N GLY A 38 -1.64 9.86 3.35
CA GLY A 38 -0.56 9.34 2.50
C GLY A 38 0.60 8.78 3.32
N GLU A 39 0.36 8.39 4.58
CA GLU A 39 1.42 7.92 5.46
C GLU A 39 1.52 6.38 5.43
N LEU A 40 2.75 5.88 5.34
CA LEU A 40 3.04 4.45 5.40
C LEU A 40 3.09 3.99 6.86
N THR A 41 1.95 4.00 7.56
CA THR A 41 1.86 3.63 8.99
C THR A 41 2.00 2.12 9.22
N TYR A 42 2.25 1.72 10.48
CA TYR A 42 2.25 0.30 10.87
C TYR A 42 0.91 -0.39 10.57
N ASP A 43 -0.21 0.24 10.90
CA ASP A 43 -1.54 -0.31 10.65
C ASP A 43 -1.84 -0.43 9.16
N PHE A 44 -1.43 0.56 8.36
CA PHE A 44 -1.54 0.47 6.90
C PHE A 44 -0.79 -0.76 6.36
N ARG A 45 0.47 -0.95 6.77
CA ARG A 45 1.27 -2.11 6.36
C ARG A 45 0.66 -3.43 6.83
N LYS A 46 0.10 -3.46 8.04
CA LYS A 46 -0.56 -4.66 8.57
C LYS A 46 -1.82 -5.01 7.78
N CYS A 47 -2.65 -4.02 7.44
CA CYS A 47 -3.90 -4.21 6.71
C CYS A 47 -3.68 -4.47 5.20
N HIS A 48 -2.61 -3.92 4.63
CA HIS A 48 -2.29 -3.99 3.21
C HIS A 48 -0.92 -4.63 2.98
N TYR A 49 -0.68 -5.80 3.57
CA TYR A 49 0.65 -6.42 3.69
C TYR A 49 1.51 -6.38 2.43
N LEU A 50 1.01 -6.85 1.28
CA LEU A 50 1.81 -6.92 0.05
C LEU A 50 2.19 -5.52 -0.49
N VAL A 51 1.23 -4.60 -0.54
CA VAL A 51 1.47 -3.23 -1.03
C VAL A 51 2.32 -2.45 -0.02
N GLY A 52 1.99 -2.56 1.26
CA GLY A 52 2.73 -1.93 2.36
C GLY A 52 4.18 -2.42 2.43
N LEU A 53 4.44 -3.71 2.24
CA LEU A 53 5.79 -4.27 2.17
C LEU A 53 6.55 -3.71 0.95
N ALA A 54 5.95 -3.74 -0.23
CA ALA A 54 6.59 -3.23 -1.45
C ALA A 54 6.92 -1.72 -1.35
N LEU A 55 6.01 -0.92 -0.77
CA LEU A 55 6.24 0.51 -0.54
C LEU A 55 7.31 0.76 0.55
N SER A 56 7.38 -0.09 1.58
CA SER A 56 8.44 -0.01 2.60
C SER A 56 9.81 -0.32 2.02
N ASP A 57 9.89 -1.36 1.18
CA ASP A 57 11.13 -1.73 0.50
C ASP A 57 11.56 -0.62 -0.46
N LEU A 58 10.61 -0.02 -1.21
CA LEU A 58 10.92 1.13 -2.06
C LEU A 58 11.51 2.29 -1.25
N SER A 59 10.83 2.72 -0.18
CA SER A 59 11.32 3.80 0.69
C SER A 59 12.72 3.52 1.23
N SER A 60 12.93 2.32 1.79
CA SER A 60 14.22 1.89 2.34
C SER A 60 15.34 1.89 1.29
N VAL A 61 15.05 1.40 0.07
CA VAL A 61 16.03 1.37 -1.02
C VAL A 61 16.38 2.79 -1.47
N LEU A 62 15.40 3.67 -1.63
CA LEU A 62 15.63 5.05 -2.07
C LEU A 62 16.36 5.91 -1.02
N ASP A 63 16.13 5.67 0.28
CA ASP A 63 16.84 6.36 1.37
C ASP A 63 18.28 5.88 1.54
N SER A 64 18.54 4.61 1.23
CA SER A 64 19.87 4.05 1.29
C SER A 64 20.74 4.52 0.11
N SER A 65 22.06 4.62 0.30
CA SER A 65 23.02 4.80 -0.81
C SER A 65 23.19 3.52 -1.64
N SER A 66 22.08 2.84 -1.93
CA SER A 66 22.02 1.55 -2.60
C SER A 66 22.46 1.64 -4.05
N SER A 67 22.79 0.48 -4.63
CA SER A 67 23.12 0.37 -6.05
C SER A 67 21.97 0.88 -6.92
N PRO A 68 22.24 1.65 -8.00
CA PRO A 68 21.23 2.06 -8.98
C PRO A 68 20.40 0.89 -9.53
N VAL A 69 20.98 -0.32 -9.57
CA VAL A 69 20.29 -1.55 -9.97
C VAL A 69 19.18 -1.92 -9.00
N LEU A 70 19.38 -1.72 -7.69
CA LEU A 70 18.35 -1.98 -6.68
C LEU A 70 17.24 -0.94 -6.76
N HIS A 71 17.56 0.33 -6.98
CA HIS A 71 16.55 1.38 -7.21
C HIS A 71 15.67 1.01 -8.40
N ALA A 72 16.28 0.66 -9.53
CA ALA A 72 15.55 0.24 -10.73
C ALA A 72 14.64 -0.98 -10.47
N ARG A 73 15.10 -1.97 -9.68
CA ARG A 73 14.28 -3.14 -9.32
C ARG A 73 13.11 -2.77 -8.42
N ALA A 74 13.33 -1.97 -7.37
CA ALA A 74 12.28 -1.55 -6.46
C ALA A 74 11.19 -0.75 -7.20
N ILE A 75 11.62 0.19 -8.05
CA ILE A 75 10.72 0.96 -8.92
C ILE A 75 9.94 0.04 -9.86
N SER A 76 10.60 -0.94 -10.48
CA SER A 76 9.95 -1.90 -11.38
C SER A 76 8.88 -2.72 -10.68
N VAL A 77 9.09 -3.11 -9.41
CA VAL A 77 8.08 -3.84 -8.63
C VAL A 77 6.81 -3.00 -8.44
N ILE A 78 6.96 -1.73 -8.02
CA ILE A 78 5.81 -0.84 -7.82
C ILE A 78 5.10 -0.56 -9.15
N HIS A 79 5.86 -0.31 -10.21
CA HIS A 79 5.31 -0.12 -11.55
C HIS A 79 4.49 -1.34 -12.00
N ASN A 80 5.04 -2.55 -11.88
CA ASN A 80 4.35 -3.77 -12.28
C ASN A 80 3.06 -4.02 -11.48
N LEU A 81 3.05 -3.70 -10.19
CA LEU A 81 1.82 -3.79 -9.37
C LEU A 81 0.75 -2.82 -9.86
N LEU A 82 1.13 -1.56 -10.12
CA LEU A 82 0.21 -0.55 -10.67
C LEU A 82 -0.33 -0.98 -12.04
N SER A 83 0.54 -1.42 -12.96
CA SER A 83 0.13 -1.89 -14.29
C SER A 83 -0.77 -3.12 -14.20
N THR A 84 -0.52 -4.04 -13.27
CA THR A 84 -1.36 -5.23 -13.08
C THR A 84 -2.76 -4.83 -12.62
N HIS A 85 -2.87 -3.88 -11.69
CA HIS A 85 -4.17 -3.36 -11.26
C HIS A 85 -4.89 -2.58 -12.35
N GLU A 86 -4.16 -1.79 -13.15
CA GLU A 86 -4.74 -1.06 -14.28
C GLU A 86 -5.27 -2.00 -15.36
N ALA A 87 -4.56 -3.09 -15.65
CA ALA A 87 -4.95 -4.07 -16.66
C ALA A 87 -6.04 -5.06 -16.20
N ASP A 88 -6.35 -5.12 -14.90
CA ASP A 88 -7.35 -6.05 -14.38
C ASP A 88 -8.77 -5.57 -14.70
N SER A 89 -9.40 -6.21 -15.68
CA SER A 89 -10.78 -5.94 -16.11
C SER A 89 -11.82 -5.99 -14.97
N ARG A 90 -11.54 -6.70 -13.88
CA ARG A 90 -12.42 -6.78 -12.70
C ARG A 90 -12.41 -5.49 -11.88
N LEU A 91 -11.39 -4.65 -12.05
CA LEU A 91 -11.19 -3.39 -11.33
C LEU A 91 -11.65 -2.17 -12.14
N THR A 92 -12.54 -2.36 -13.11
CA THR A 92 -12.99 -1.28 -14.02
C THR A 92 -13.98 -0.30 -13.37
N ASP A 93 -14.69 -0.73 -12.32
CA ASP A 93 -15.63 0.11 -11.58
C ASP A 93 -14.93 1.32 -10.94
N PRO A 94 -15.43 2.55 -11.13
CA PRO A 94 -14.80 3.76 -10.57
C PRO A 94 -14.61 3.74 -9.05
N GLY A 95 -15.54 3.14 -8.30
CA GLY A 95 -15.42 3.02 -6.84
C GLY A 95 -14.29 2.07 -6.45
N ILE A 96 -14.19 0.93 -7.13
CA ILE A 96 -13.08 -0.02 -6.96
C ILE A 96 -11.75 0.64 -7.34
N ARG A 97 -11.69 1.37 -8.45
CA ARG A 97 -10.47 2.09 -8.88
C ARG A 97 -10.02 3.12 -7.87
N SER A 98 -10.94 3.93 -7.34
CA SER A 98 -10.63 4.89 -6.28
C SER A 98 -10.05 4.18 -5.06
N ARG A 99 -10.59 3.01 -4.71
CA ARG A 99 -10.12 2.23 -3.58
C ARG A 99 -8.72 1.66 -3.83
N VAL A 100 -8.46 1.14 -5.02
CA VAL A 100 -7.14 0.64 -5.41
C VAL A 100 -6.12 1.77 -5.43
N ALA A 101 -6.47 2.93 -6.00
CA ALA A 101 -5.61 4.12 -6.00
C ALA A 101 -5.25 4.56 -4.56
N SER A 102 -6.19 4.45 -3.61
CA SER A 102 -5.91 4.78 -2.21
C SER A 102 -4.81 3.94 -1.56
N LEU A 103 -4.55 2.73 -2.07
CA LEU A 103 -3.44 1.89 -1.61
C LEU A 103 -2.06 2.47 -1.94
N TYR A 104 -1.99 3.37 -2.92
CA TYR A 104 -0.75 3.95 -3.42
C TYR A 104 -0.56 5.41 -3.00
N LEU A 105 -1.45 5.99 -2.19
CA LEU A 105 -1.24 7.33 -1.64
C LEU A 105 0.12 7.47 -0.92
N PRO A 106 0.61 6.47 -0.17
CA PRO A 106 1.94 6.58 0.44
C PRO A 106 3.10 6.67 -0.55
N LEU A 107 2.91 6.26 -1.80
CA LEU A 107 3.92 6.43 -2.85
C LEU A 107 4.21 7.92 -3.11
N VAL A 108 3.19 8.78 -3.01
CA VAL A 108 3.35 10.22 -3.23
C VAL A 108 4.32 10.80 -2.20
N THR A 109 4.12 10.46 -0.92
CA THR A 109 4.98 10.89 0.18
C THR A 109 6.42 10.41 -0.02
N ILE A 110 6.60 9.12 -0.33
CA ILE A 110 7.94 8.55 -0.59
C ILE A 110 8.67 9.29 -1.72
N VAL A 111 7.97 9.62 -2.81
CA VAL A 111 8.55 10.34 -3.95
C VAL A 111 8.92 11.78 -3.58
N LEU A 112 8.08 12.44 -2.77
CA LEU A 112 8.38 13.79 -2.27
C LEU A 112 9.62 13.81 -1.37
N ASP A 113 9.81 12.77 -0.55
CA ASP A 113 10.97 12.65 0.35
C ASP A 113 12.30 12.53 -0.42
N VAL A 114 12.27 11.97 -1.64
CA VAL A 114 13.45 11.82 -2.50
C VAL A 114 13.45 12.74 -3.71
N ALA A 115 12.60 13.77 -3.74
CA ALA A 115 12.41 14.63 -4.90
C ALA A 115 13.72 15.26 -5.40
N GLU A 116 14.64 15.59 -4.50
CA GLU A 116 15.95 16.16 -4.84
C GLU A 116 16.88 15.18 -5.59
N GLN A 117 16.64 13.87 -5.49
CA GLN A 117 17.40 12.84 -6.18
C GLN A 117 16.89 12.57 -7.60
N ILE A 118 15.68 13.06 -7.92
CA ILE A 118 15.05 12.84 -9.22
C ILE A 118 15.75 13.71 -10.24
N HIS A 119 16.17 13.10 -11.35
CA HIS A 119 16.83 13.81 -12.44
C HIS A 119 15.96 14.98 -12.92
N ASP A 120 16.50 16.20 -12.86
CA ASP A 120 15.91 17.37 -13.50
C ASP A 120 16.34 17.42 -14.97
N PRO A 121 15.43 17.15 -15.93
CA PRO A 121 15.75 17.17 -17.35
C PRO A 121 15.98 18.59 -17.89
N PHE A 122 15.70 19.64 -17.10
CA PHE A 122 15.86 21.05 -17.47
C PHE A 122 17.02 21.74 -16.75
N VAL A 123 17.77 21.02 -15.90
CA VAL A 123 19.05 21.52 -15.37
C VAL A 123 20.03 21.64 -16.52
N ASN A 124 20.21 22.86 -17.01
CA ASN A 124 21.27 23.19 -17.95
C ASN A 124 22.61 22.92 -17.26
N THR A 125 23.34 21.91 -17.72
CA THR A 125 24.73 21.60 -17.32
C THR A 125 25.66 22.72 -17.79
N THR A 126 25.56 23.88 -17.16
CA THR A 126 26.42 25.03 -17.41
C THR A 126 27.70 24.85 -16.59
N THR A 127 28.46 23.78 -16.86
CA THR A 127 29.84 23.65 -16.39
C THR A 127 30.72 24.55 -17.25
N VAL A 128 30.96 25.77 -16.76
CA VAL A 128 32.00 26.67 -17.22
C VAL A 128 33.35 25.97 -17.06
N THR A 129 34.12 25.91 -18.16
CA THR A 129 35.49 25.39 -18.21
C THR A 129 36.48 26.42 -17.66
#